data_AF-A0A7Y3XTD9-F1
#
_entry.id   AF-A0A7Y3XTD9-F1
#
_cell.length_a   1.000
_cell.length_b   1.000
_cell.length_c   1.000
_cell.angle_alpha   90.00
_cell.angle_beta   90.00
_cell.angle_gamma   90.00
#
_symmetry.space_group_name_H-M   'P 1'
#
loop_
_entity.id
_entity.type
_entity.pdbx_description
1 polymer ?
#
loop_
_entity_poly.entity_id
_entity_poly.type
_entity_poly.pdbx_seq_one_letter_code
_entity_poly.pdbx_strand_id
1 'polypeptide(L)' 'MNKLILALGLMTLAGGALAAGKPCEELKAEIAAKLDAKGVTGYKLEIVKKGDPAGKVIGSCEAGTKEIVYRRG' A
#
# COMPACT_ATOMS: atom_id res chain seq x y z
N MET A 1 27.32 -27.96 -14.75
CA MET A 1 26.49 -27.85 -15.96
C MET A 1 25.03 -28.05 -15.54
N ASN A 2 24.47 -27.11 -14.77
CA ASN A 2 23.79 -25.88 -15.19
C ASN A 2 22.55 -26.12 -16.06
N LYS A 3 21.40 -25.63 -15.55
CA LYS A 3 20.07 -25.49 -16.19
C LYS A 3 19.00 -26.55 -15.91
N LEU A 4 18.67 -26.81 -14.65
CA LEU A 4 17.34 -27.26 -14.19
C LEU A 4 17.36 -26.85 -12.70
N ILE A 5 16.58 -25.96 -12.11
CA ILE A 5 15.18 -25.57 -12.28
C ILE A 5 15.11 -24.16 -11.66
N LEU A 6 15.15 -23.11 -12.50
CA LEU A 6 15.02 -21.71 -12.09
C LEU A 6 13.57 -21.26 -12.33
N ALA A 7 12.63 -22.11 -11.94
CA ALA A 7 11.20 -21.94 -12.10
C ALA A 7 10.53 -22.41 -10.82
N LEU A 8 9.54 -21.65 -10.34
CA LEU A 8 8.84 -21.80 -9.06
C LEU A 8 9.60 -21.26 -7.85
N GLY A 9 9.33 -20.00 -7.47
CA GLY A 9 9.68 -19.55 -6.13
C GLY A 9 9.53 -18.08 -5.79
N LEU A 10 9.34 -17.18 -6.77
CA LEU A 10 9.30 -15.74 -6.49
C LEU A 10 8.10 -15.01 -7.12
N MET A 11 6.92 -15.63 -7.03
CA MET A 11 5.63 -14.99 -7.38
C MET A 11 4.56 -15.21 -6.29
N THR A 12 4.95 -15.36 -5.02
CA THR A 12 4.01 -15.58 -3.89
C THR A 12 3.86 -14.39 -2.94
N LEU A 13 4.26 -13.17 -3.32
CA LEU A 13 3.98 -11.96 -2.53
C LEU A 13 3.03 -10.96 -3.20
N ALA A 14 2.35 -11.34 -4.29
CA ALA A 14 1.35 -10.50 -4.94
C ALA A 14 0.05 -11.26 -5.12
N GLY A 15 -0.60 -11.59 -4.01
CA GLY A 15 -1.86 -12.33 -4.06
C GLY A 15 -2.41 -12.63 -2.68
N GLY A 16 -2.38 -11.63 -1.78
CA GLY A 16 -3.20 -11.68 -0.58
C GLY A 16 -4.66 -11.69 -1.02
N ALA A 17 -5.19 -12.89 -1.22
CA ALA A 17 -6.62 -13.18 -1.32
C ALA A 17 -7.26 -12.74 0.00
N LEU A 18 -7.63 -11.46 0.09
CA LEU A 18 -8.40 -10.92 1.19
C LEU A 18 -9.54 -10.11 0.58
N ALA A 19 -10.63 -10.84 0.33
CA ALA A 19 -11.96 -10.28 0.12
C ALA A 19 -12.46 -9.48 1.35
N ALA A 20 -11.69 -9.44 2.45
CA ALA A 20 -11.75 -8.41 3.48
C ALA A 20 -10.61 -7.42 3.20
N GLY A 21 -10.90 -6.31 2.52
CA GLY A 21 -9.85 -5.38 2.08
C GLY A 21 -8.92 -5.00 3.24
N LYS A 22 -7.60 -4.96 2.96
CA LYS A 22 -6.53 -4.75 3.96
C LYS A 22 -6.92 -3.70 5.00
N PRO A 23 -6.60 -3.92 6.29
CA PRO A 23 -6.80 -2.91 7.31
C PRO A 23 -5.99 -1.67 6.92
N CYS A 24 -6.60 -0.49 7.05
CA CYS A 24 -5.99 0.76 6.62
C CYS A 24 -4.64 1.03 7.27
N GLU A 25 -4.45 0.59 8.52
CA GLU A 25 -3.19 0.72 9.25
C GLU A 25 -2.03 -0.05 8.59
N GLU A 26 -2.28 -1.28 8.12
CA GLU A 26 -1.26 -2.10 7.47
C GLU A 26 -0.90 -1.52 6.10
N LEU A 27 -1.90 -1.13 5.30
CA LEU A 27 -1.66 -0.48 4.01
C LEU A 27 -0.93 0.85 4.17
N LYS A 28 -1.27 1.62 5.20
CA LYS A 28 -0.58 2.88 5.54
C LYS A 28 0.89 2.63 5.89
N ALA A 29 1.19 1.61 6.70
CA ALA A 29 2.56 1.25 7.06
C ALA A 29 3.38 0.81 5.83
N GLU A 30 2.81 -0.01 4.94
CA GLU A 30 3.48 -0.40 3.69
C GLU A 30 3.77 0.79 2.79
N ILE A 31 2.83 1.74 2.69
CA ILE A 31 3.03 2.96 1.89
C ILE A 31 4.09 3.85 2.52
N ALA A 32 4.09 4.02 3.86
CA ALA A 32 5.13 4.76 4.57
C ALA A 32 6.51 4.15 4.30
N ALA A 33 6.67 2.85 4.50
CA ALA A 33 7.93 2.15 4.22
C ALA A 33 8.41 2.35 2.77
N LYS A 34 7.49 2.35 1.79
CA LYS A 34 7.81 2.64 0.38
C LYS A 34 8.21 4.08 0.14
N LEU A 35 7.61 5.04 0.83
CA LEU A 35 7.94 6.46 0.75
C LEU A 35 9.31 6.74 1.41
N ASP A 36 9.56 6.14 2.56
CA ASP A 36 10.84 6.22 3.28
C ASP A 36 11.97 5.59 2.46
N ALA A 37 11.74 4.41 1.87
CA ALA A 37 12.70 3.76 0.97
C ALA A 37 13.00 4.60 -0.30
N LYS A 38 12.07 5.48 -0.69
CA LYS A 38 12.26 6.45 -1.78
C LYS A 38 12.88 7.77 -1.31
N GLY A 39 13.16 7.93 -0.02
CA GLY A 39 13.70 9.16 0.57
C GLY A 39 12.69 10.32 0.60
N VAL A 40 11.39 10.03 0.54
CA VAL A 40 10.36 11.05 0.67
C VAL A 40 10.28 11.44 2.14
N THR A 41 10.46 12.72 2.45
CA THR A 41 10.37 13.26 3.81
C THR A 41 9.32 14.37 3.89
N GLY A 42 8.87 14.72 5.09
CA GLY A 42 7.87 15.78 5.30
C GLY A 42 6.46 15.41 4.80
N TYR A 43 6.14 14.13 4.76
CA TYR A 43 4.83 13.65 4.37
C TYR A 43 4.01 13.17 5.58
N LYS A 44 2.69 13.24 5.43
CA LYS A 44 1.72 12.69 6.38
C LYS A 44 0.70 11.84 5.62
N LEU A 45 0.39 10.67 6.17
CA LEU A 45 -0.62 9.76 5.65
C LEU A 45 -1.84 9.79 6.57
N GLU A 46 -3.00 10.12 6.02
CA GLU A 46 -4.27 10.21 6.76
C GLU A 46 -5.30 9.25 6.16
N ILE A 47 -6.04 8.56 7.01
CA ILE A 47 -7.12 7.67 6.59
C ILE A 47 -8.42 8.46 6.66
N VAL A 48 -9.06 8.63 5.53
CA VAL A 48 -10.33 9.36 5.39
C VAL A 48 -11.40 8.43 4.86
N LYS A 49 -12.67 8.83 4.99
CA LYS A 49 -13.76 8.14 4.30
C LYS A 49 -13.66 8.39 2.79
N LYS A 50 -14.09 7.43 1.99
CA LYS A 50 -14.14 7.58 0.54
C LYS A 50 -14.92 8.84 0.15
N GLY A 51 -14.36 9.63 -0.76
CA GLY A 51 -15.00 10.84 -1.30
C GLY A 51 -14.80 12.10 -0.46
N ASP A 52 -13.99 12.04 0.60
CA ASP A 52 -13.56 13.25 1.30
C ASP A 52 -12.47 13.98 0.48
N PRO A 53 -12.61 15.28 0.17
CA PRO A 53 -11.66 16.03 -0.65
C PRO A 53 -10.37 16.41 0.10
N ALA A 54 -9.84 15.50 0.91
CA ALA A 54 -8.74 15.74 1.84
C ALA A 54 -7.33 15.63 1.23
N GLY A 55 -7.13 15.76 -0.09
CA GLY A 55 -5.80 15.75 -0.72
C GLY A 55 -5.59 14.61 -1.73
N LYS A 56 -4.34 14.17 -1.93
CA LYS A 56 -4.00 13.17 -2.94
C LYS A 56 -4.23 11.75 -2.41
N VAL A 57 -5.25 11.07 -2.91
CA VAL A 57 -5.50 9.65 -2.62
C VAL A 57 -4.38 8.79 -3.22
N ILE A 58 -3.72 8.02 -2.37
CA ILE A 58 -2.61 7.12 -2.76
C ILE A 58 -2.91 5.65 -2.50
N GLY A 59 -4.06 5.35 -1.87
CA GLY A 59 -4.53 4.00 -1.61
C GLY A 59 -5.96 3.98 -1.11
N SER A 60 -6.60 2.83 -1.19
CA SER A 60 -7.93 2.57 -0.64
C SER A 60 -7.88 1.28 0.19
N CYS A 61 -8.53 1.28 1.34
CA CYS A 61 -8.51 0.20 2.34
C CYS A 61 -9.92 -0.11 2.85
N GLU A 62 -10.08 -1.16 3.67
CA GLU A 62 -11.39 -1.61 4.16
C GLU A 62 -12.43 -1.80 3.03
N ALA A 63 -12.05 -2.60 2.03
CA ALA A 63 -12.84 -2.88 0.83
C ALA A 63 -13.24 -1.62 0.02
N GLY A 64 -12.49 -0.52 0.17
CA GLY A 64 -12.73 0.72 -0.56
C GLY A 64 -13.66 1.70 0.16
N THR A 65 -14.03 1.44 1.41
CA THR A 65 -14.84 2.39 2.21
C THR A 65 -14.02 3.56 2.74
N LYS A 66 -12.70 3.37 2.87
CA LYS A 66 -11.74 4.38 3.32
C LYS A 66 -10.61 4.55 2.31
N GLU A 67 -10.05 5.75 2.28
CA GLU A 67 -8.97 6.16 1.40
C GLU A 67 -7.80 6.67 2.25
N ILE A 68 -6.58 6.37 1.80
CA ILE A 68 -5.35 6.88 2.41
C ILE A 68 -4.90 8.06 1.58
N VAL A 69 -4.84 9.21 2.22
CA VAL A 69 -4.50 10.48 1.60
C VAL A 69 -3.11 10.92 2.02
N TYR A 70 -2.36 11.32 1.01
CA TYR A 70 -1.05 11.92 1.14
C TYR A 70 -1.16 13.44 1.32
N ARG A 71 -0.54 13.95 2.38
CA ARG A 71 -0.29 15.37 2.62
C ARG A 71 1.21 15.61 2.65
N ARG A 72 1.65 16.68 2.01
CA ARG A 72 3.03 17.17 2.11
C ARG A 72 2.98 18.54 2.77
N GLY A 73 3.74 18.71 3.85
CA GLY A 73 3.98 20.00 4.49
C GLY A 73 5.10 20.77 3.80
#